data_AF-A0A6A0A3U9-F1
#
_entry.id   AF-A0A6A0A3U9-F1
#
_cell.length_a   1.000
_cell.length_b   1.000
_cell.length_c   1.000
_cell.angle_alpha   90.00
_cell.angle_beta   90.00
_cell.angle_gamma   90.00
#
_symmetry.space_group_name_H-M   'P 1'
#
loop_
_entity.id
_entity.type
_entity.pdbx_description
1 polymer ?
#
loop_
_entity_poly.entity_id
_entity_poly.type
_entity_poly.pdbx_seq_one_letter_code
_entity_poly.pdbx_strand_id
1 'polypeptide(L)'
;GSSWAGVLQTTPGLTFPADLYLEGSDQHRGWFQSSLLTSVAATGQAPYKQVLTHGFALDEKGAKMSKSLGNVVDPRIVIEGGKDERKDPPYGADVLRMWVASVDFTSDV
;
A
#
# COMPACT_ATOMS: atom_id res chain seq x y z
N GLY A 1 11.14 7.94 -4.99
CA GLY A 1 12.34 8.63 -5.48
C GLY A 1 13.57 7.82 -5.17
N SER A 2 14.41 8.24 -4.22
CA SER A 2 15.75 7.66 -4.01
C SER A 2 15.83 6.54 -2.95
N SER A 3 14.71 5.96 -2.52
CA SER A 3 14.70 4.88 -1.51
C SER A 3 15.46 3.63 -1.97
N TRP A 4 15.52 3.36 -3.27
CA TRP A 4 16.34 2.28 -3.84
C TRP A 4 17.84 2.46 -3.50
N ALA A 5 18.34 3.70 -3.47
CA ALA A 5 19.72 3.99 -3.12
C ALA A 5 19.91 4.05 -1.59
N GLY A 6 18.99 4.74 -0.90
CA GLY A 6 19.10 4.98 0.53
C GLY A 6 18.79 3.77 1.43
N VAL A 7 18.10 2.76 0.90
CA VAL A 7 17.66 1.57 1.65
C VAL A 7 18.16 0.28 1.01
N LEU A 8 17.80 -0.01 -0.25
CA LEU A 8 18.12 -1.33 -0.84
C LEU A 8 19.62 -1.55 -0.99
N GLN A 9 20.40 -0.50 -1.26
CA GLN A 9 21.86 -0.60 -1.42
C GLN A 9 22.64 -0.50 -0.09
N THR A 10 22.03 0.06 0.95
CA THR A 10 22.71 0.35 2.23
C THR A 10 22.35 -0.65 3.33
N THR A 11 21.21 -1.33 3.22
CA THR A 11 20.69 -2.21 4.27
C THR A 11 21.17 -3.64 4.06
N PRO A 12 21.89 -4.24 5.02
CA PRO A 12 22.30 -5.64 4.93
C PRO A 12 21.11 -6.58 4.74
N GLY A 13 21.24 -7.53 3.81
CA GLY A 13 20.20 -8.51 3.49
C GLY A 13 19.14 -8.05 2.48
N LEU A 14 19.18 -6.80 2.02
CA LEU A 14 18.38 -6.32 0.89
C LEU A 14 19.20 -6.32 -0.40
N THR A 15 18.50 -6.37 -1.53
CA THR A 15 19.12 -6.42 -2.87
C THR A 15 18.54 -5.36 -3.78
N PHE A 16 19.42 -4.81 -4.63
CA PHE A 16 19.06 -3.96 -5.75
C PHE A 16 19.34 -4.69 -7.08
N PRO A 17 18.41 -4.65 -8.06
CA PRO A 17 17.07 -4.09 -7.98
C PRO A 17 16.12 -4.95 -7.13
N ALA A 18 15.08 -4.35 -6.57
CA ALA A 18 14.03 -5.08 -5.86
C ALA A 18 13.27 -6.02 -6.82
N ASP A 19 12.78 -7.16 -6.33
CA ASP A 19 11.96 -8.05 -7.14
C ASP A 19 10.61 -7.42 -7.48
N LEU A 20 9.97 -6.77 -6.51
CA LEU A 20 8.63 -6.20 -6.67
C LEU A 20 8.50 -4.86 -5.95
N TYR A 21 7.90 -3.89 -6.63
CA TYR A 21 7.26 -2.73 -6.00
C TYR A 21 5.74 -2.91 -6.03
N LEU A 22 5.06 -2.69 -4.90
CA LEU A 22 3.62 -2.86 -4.74
C LEU A 22 3.04 -1.64 -4.02
N GLU A 23 2.15 -0.91 -4.70
CA GLU A 23 1.46 0.27 -4.14
C GLU A 23 0.13 0.50 -4.86
N GLY A 24 -0.66 1.47 -4.38
CA GLY A 24 -1.88 1.92 -5.05
C GLY A 24 -1.64 2.51 -6.44
N SER A 25 -2.67 2.46 -7.29
CA SER A 25 -2.61 2.95 -8.68
C SER A 25 -2.19 4.43 -8.83
N ASP A 26 -2.40 5.27 -7.81
CA ASP A 26 -1.94 6.67 -7.78
C ASP A 26 -0.41 6.81 -7.84
N GLN A 27 0.33 5.77 -7.45
CA GLN A 27 1.79 5.82 -7.41
C GLN A 27 2.47 5.71 -8.78
N HIS A 28 1.73 5.41 -9.86
CA HIS A 28 2.27 5.47 -11.22
C HIS A 28 2.86 6.83 -11.57
N ARG A 29 2.19 7.93 -11.15
CA ARG A 29 2.69 9.30 -11.35
C ARG A 29 3.46 9.84 -10.13
N GLY A 30 3.62 9.01 -9.10
CA GLY A 30 4.27 9.35 -7.85
C GLY A 30 5.54 8.54 -7.65
N TRP A 31 5.50 7.62 -6.69
CA TRP A 31 6.68 6.92 -6.23
C TRP A 31 7.32 6.00 -7.28
N PHE A 32 6.53 5.33 -8.13
CA PHE A 32 7.10 4.47 -9.19
C PHE A 32 7.90 5.27 -10.21
N GLN A 33 7.34 6.36 -10.72
CA GLN A 33 7.98 7.22 -11.70
C GLN A 33 9.21 7.92 -11.11
N SER A 34 9.08 8.53 -9.93
CA SER A 34 10.22 9.19 -9.29
C SER A 34 11.36 8.23 -8.98
N SER A 35 11.05 6.98 -8.61
CA SER A 35 12.08 5.97 -8.35
C SER A 35 12.73 5.48 -9.63
N LEU A 36 11.95 5.22 -10.68
CA LEU A 36 12.47 4.82 -11.98
C LEU A 36 13.41 5.88 -12.56
N LEU A 37 12.98 7.14 -12.61
CA LEU A 37 13.77 8.23 -13.18
C LEU A 37 15.08 8.43 -12.43
N THR A 38 15.04 8.45 -11.10
CA THR A 38 16.25 8.66 -10.29
C THR A 38 17.23 7.49 -10.37
N SER A 39 16.72 6.25 -10.40
CA SER A 39 17.57 5.05 -10.51
C SER A 39 18.22 4.91 -11.87
N VAL A 40 17.46 5.10 -12.95
CA VAL A 40 17.99 5.06 -14.31
C VAL A 40 19.00 6.18 -14.52
N ALA A 41 18.73 7.39 -14.02
CA ALA A 41 19.68 8.51 -14.13
C ALA A 41 21.01 8.25 -13.39
N ALA A 42 20.97 7.57 -12.23
CA ALA A 42 22.17 7.35 -11.41
C ALA A 42 22.92 6.04 -11.73
N THR A 43 22.22 5.01 -12.20
CA THR A 43 22.77 3.65 -12.33
C THR A 43 22.56 3.01 -13.70
N GLY A 44 21.72 3.60 -14.55
CA GLY A 44 21.31 3.01 -15.83
C GLY A 44 20.34 1.83 -15.71
N GLN A 45 19.86 1.49 -14.50
CA GLN A 45 18.96 0.37 -14.25
C GLN A 45 17.66 0.83 -13.57
N ALA A 46 16.55 0.13 -13.83
CA ALA A 46 15.31 0.33 -13.09
C ALA A 46 15.44 -0.22 -11.64
N PRO A 47 14.80 0.40 -10.63
CA PRO A 47 14.99 0.00 -9.24
C PRO A 47 14.18 -1.25 -8.83
N TYR A 48 13.34 -1.75 -9.71
CA TYR A 48 12.48 -2.91 -9.51
C TYR A 48 12.42 -3.77 -10.78
N LYS A 49 12.23 -5.09 -10.62
CA LYS A 49 12.00 -6.02 -11.72
C LYS A 49 10.53 -6.05 -12.14
N GLN A 50 9.61 -5.90 -11.20
CA GLN A 50 8.16 -5.91 -11.42
C GLN A 50 7.46 -4.81 -10.62
N VAL A 51 6.30 -4.38 -11.13
CA VAL A 51 5.36 -3.48 -10.44
C VAL A 51 4.01 -4.17 -10.37
N LEU A 52 3.41 -4.19 -9.18
CA LEU A 52 2.03 -4.60 -8.97
C LEU A 52 1.27 -3.40 -8.39
N THR A 53 0.05 -3.19 -8.90
CA THR A 53 -0.84 -2.16 -8.38
C THR A 53 -2.12 -2.74 -7.85
N HIS A 54 -2.68 -2.07 -6.84
CA HIS A 54 -4.00 -2.34 -6.31
C HIS A 54 -4.90 -1.11 -6.39
N GLY A 55 -6.22 -1.34 -6.33
CA GLY A 55 -7.24 -0.31 -6.24
C GLY A 55 -7.28 0.37 -4.87
N PHE A 56 -8.22 1.30 -4.72
CA PHE A 56 -8.49 1.97 -3.45
C PHE A 56 -9.50 1.20 -2.62
N ALA A 57 -9.36 1.29 -1.30
CA ALA A 57 -10.42 0.93 -0.40
C ALA A 57 -11.47 2.06 -0.36
N LEU A 58 -12.73 1.71 -0.62
CA LEU A 58 -13.89 2.58 -0.67
C LEU A 58 -14.69 2.49 0.64
N ASP A 59 -15.49 3.52 0.91
CA ASP A 59 -16.50 3.45 1.96
C ASP A 59 -17.77 2.72 1.47
N GLU A 60 -18.74 2.54 2.37
CA GLU A 60 -20.03 1.89 2.08
C GLU A 60 -20.83 2.54 0.93
N LYS A 61 -20.50 3.78 0.56
CA LYS A 61 -21.14 4.53 -0.53
C LYS A 61 -20.32 4.49 -1.83
N GLY A 62 -19.23 3.73 -1.86
CA GLY A 62 -18.33 3.64 -3.00
C GLY A 62 -17.43 4.87 -3.18
N ALA A 63 -17.33 5.74 -2.17
CA ALA A 63 -16.43 6.89 -2.22
C ALA A 63 -15.06 6.49 -1.69
N LYS A 64 -14.00 6.93 -2.38
CA LYS A 64 -12.61 6.72 -1.94
C LYS A 64 -12.43 7.23 -0.51
N MET A 65 -11.87 6.38 0.35
CA MET A 65 -11.59 6.77 1.72
C MET A 65 -10.56 7.91 1.76
N SER A 66 -10.87 8.97 2.51
CA SER A 66 -9.95 10.08 2.74
C SER A 66 -10.18 10.75 4.09
N LYS A 67 -9.10 11.17 4.74
CA LYS A 67 -9.18 11.84 6.06
C LYS A 67 -10.01 13.11 6.02
N SER A 68 -10.02 13.84 4.89
CA SER A 68 -10.81 15.06 4.71
C SER A 68 -12.30 14.81 4.64
N LEU A 69 -12.73 13.67 4.06
CA LEU A 69 -14.14 13.27 4.06
C LEU A 69 -14.56 12.62 5.39
N GLY A 70 -13.60 12.20 6.22
CA GLY A 70 -13.88 11.55 7.50
C GLY A 70 -14.47 10.15 7.38
N ASN A 71 -14.43 9.56 6.18
CA ASN A 71 -14.94 8.22 5.87
C ASN A 71 -13.87 7.13 5.97
N VAL A 72 -12.77 7.38 6.70
CA VAL A 72 -11.69 6.42 6.89
C VAL A 72 -12.04 5.50 8.05
N VAL A 73 -11.95 4.19 7.82
CA VAL A 73 -11.93 3.19 8.89
C VAL A 73 -10.48 3.00 9.35
N ASP A 74 -10.19 3.25 10.63
CA ASP A 74 -8.87 2.94 11.21
C ASP A 74 -8.73 1.41 11.31
N PRO A 75 -7.72 0.78 10.68
CA PRO A 75 -7.51 -0.66 10.78
C PRO A 75 -7.44 -1.16 12.24
N ARG A 76 -6.99 -0.33 13.19
CA ARG A 76 -6.98 -0.69 14.61
C ARG A 76 -8.38 -0.85 15.19
N ILE A 77 -9.37 -0.12 14.72
CA ILE A 77 -10.76 -0.31 15.17
C ILE A 77 -11.26 -1.69 14.74
N VAL A 78 -10.90 -2.16 13.54
CA VAL A 78 -11.26 -3.52 13.09
C VAL A 78 -10.55 -4.59 13.93
N ILE A 79 -9.28 -4.36 14.27
CA ILE A 79 -8.46 -5.33 15.01
C ILE A 79 -8.81 -5.37 16.50
N GLU A 80 -8.83 -4.22 17.15
CA GLU A 80 -8.91 -4.04 18.60
C GLU A 80 -10.33 -3.69 19.09
N GLY A 81 -11.25 -3.37 18.18
CA GLY A 81 -12.58 -2.86 18.50
C GLY A 81 -12.62 -1.34 18.68
N GLY A 82 -13.82 -0.78 18.60
CA GLY A 82 -14.08 0.63 18.84
C GLY A 82 -14.44 0.93 20.31
N LYS A 83 -14.82 2.19 20.58
CA LYS A 83 -15.28 2.60 21.92
C LYS A 83 -16.59 1.92 22.34
N ASP A 84 -17.39 1.50 21.36
CA ASP A 84 -18.64 0.78 21.55
C ASP A 84 -18.51 -0.59 20.87
N GLU A 85 -18.08 -1.60 21.64
CA GLU A 85 -17.83 -2.96 21.14
C GLU A 85 -19.07 -3.64 20.55
N ARG A 86 -20.28 -3.13 20.83
CA ARG A 86 -21.50 -3.65 20.18
C ARG A 86 -21.63 -3.19 18.74
N LYS A 87 -21.05 -2.04 18.39
CA LYS A 87 -21.04 -1.50 17.02
C LYS A 87 -19.76 -1.92 16.29
N ASP A 88 -18.63 -1.82 16.98
CA ASP A 88 -17.31 -2.09 16.43
C ASP A 88 -16.62 -3.18 17.28
N PRO A 89 -17.01 -4.46 17.13
CA PRO A 89 -16.40 -5.54 17.89
C PRO A 89 -14.94 -5.78 17.43
N PRO A 90 -14.07 -6.30 18.31
CA PRO A 90 -12.70 -6.65 17.96
C PRO A 90 -12.69 -7.89 17.06
N TYR A 91 -12.63 -7.70 15.75
CA TYR A 91 -12.57 -8.81 14.79
C TYR A 91 -11.18 -9.49 14.75
N GLY A 92 -10.15 -8.78 15.18
CA GLY A 92 -8.77 -9.27 15.17
C GLY A 92 -8.07 -9.14 13.81
N ALA A 93 -6.74 -9.23 13.84
CA ALA A 93 -5.89 -9.05 12.67
C ALA A 93 -6.14 -10.11 11.59
N ASP A 94 -6.46 -11.35 11.97
CA ASP A 94 -6.69 -12.43 11.02
C ASP A 94 -7.95 -12.22 10.18
N VAL A 95 -9.02 -11.68 10.78
CA VAL A 95 -10.25 -11.37 10.03
C VAL A 95 -10.00 -10.24 9.03
N LEU A 96 -9.26 -9.19 9.42
CA LEU A 96 -8.87 -8.14 8.50
C LEU A 96 -8.04 -8.68 7.33
N ARG A 97 -7.05 -9.54 7.62
CA ARG A 97 -6.21 -10.16 6.59
C ARG A 97 -7.01 -11.09 5.67
N MET A 98 -7.96 -11.84 6.23
CA MET A 98 -8.85 -12.69 5.45
C MET A 98 -9.73 -11.87 4.51
N TRP A 99 -10.26 -10.73 4.98
CA TRP A 99 -11.00 -9.81 4.12
C TRP A 99 -10.12 -9.29 2.98
N VAL A 100 -8.91 -8.77 3.27
CA VAL A 100 -7.95 -8.32 2.25
C VAL A 100 -7.63 -9.43 1.23
N ALA A 101 -7.49 -10.68 1.67
CA ALA A 101 -7.22 -11.81 0.79
C ALA A 101 -8.44 -12.25 -0.05
N SER A 102 -9.65 -11.89 0.36
CA SER A 102 -10.91 -12.29 -0.29
C SER A 102 -11.37 -11.34 -1.39
N VAL A 103 -10.82 -10.12 -1.43
CA VAL A 103 -11.22 -9.08 -2.38
C VAL A 103 -10.38 -9.11 -3.65
N ASP A 104 -10.99 -8.75 -4.78
CA ASP A 104 -10.26 -8.52 -6.03
C ASP A 104 -9.52 -7.18 -5.95
N PHE A 105 -8.26 -7.24 -5.50
CA PHE A 105 -7.41 -6.07 -5.31
C PHE A 105 -7.12 -5.29 -6.61
N THR A 106 -7.40 -5.85 -7.79
CA THR A 106 -7.16 -5.16 -9.07
C THR A 106 -8.20 -4.07 -9.34
N SER A 107 -9.33 -4.12 -8.63
CA SER A 107 -10.40 -3.11 -8.62
C SER A 107 -10.40 -2.34 -7.31
N ASP A 108 -11.20 -1.27 -7.25
CA ASP A 108 -11.51 -0.61 -5.97
C ASP A 108 -12.41 -1.52 -5.12
N VAL A 109 -12.18 -1.59 -3.80
CA VAL A 109 -12.73 -2.60 -2.87
C VAL A 109 -13.38 -2.00 -1.63
#